data_AF-A0A4V6MMB5-F1
#
_entry.id   AF-A0A4V6MMB5-F1
#
_cell.length_a   1.000
_cell.length_b   1.000
_cell.length_c   1.000
_cell.angle_alpha   90.00
_cell.angle_beta   90.00
_cell.angle_gamma   90.00
#
_symmetry.space_group_name_H-M   'P 1'
#
loop_
_entity.id
_entity.type
_entity.pdbx_description
1 polymer ?
#
loop_
_entity_poly.entity_id
_entity_poly.type
_entity_poly.pdbx_seq_one_letter_code
_entity_poly.pdbx_strand_id
1 'polypeptide(L)'
;MINKLTLIVFLGMAIILNSQTNTEVYLFDLDWKNGEISLSNPKNISNNDGYDNQPSFWDDDTVLFSSTRAGQTDVKQFYITKGSTSKWITNTAAGSEYSPLRIPGSNNVSAIRLDLDGLQRLYEYDIKTGESELLSDLKIGYHVWYNDHILVSTVLIDNRMDLVVSDLSDGNQFTADRNVGRSLHKIPGTDLISYIHKSQREKVAWTIKSLNVTSQKLDTILTLPSRVEDVAWLSDGTILLPDNNRIARYNPAKDSTWQDFHVFNRDQVFKISRMAVNPSGTRFALVTDVSPTEIVQKQVDTFNKRDLDGFLSCYSDRVLARRFPNDTMYIGKDKMMASYERFFANTKSTRVEVVKRISIGDKIIDEEETLVDGREGHQVALYTIKNGLIQSMSFIFPNQGIGDAESIVKEQLVAYNARDIDAFMDTYSEDIKLYNFPNTLVSEGKEKMRESYGSFFDNTPDLNCEIKNRMVVGNKVIDEEYVTINGTPVSAVAIYEVENGKIAKVTFLQ
;
A
#
# COMPACT_ATOMS: atom_id res chain seq x y z
N MET A 1 -41.51 34.41 -17.30
CA MET A 1 -40.80 34.55 -16.01
C MET A 1 -41.29 33.41 -15.13
N ILE A 2 -40.56 32.35 -14.78
CA ILE A 2 -39.13 32.10 -14.69
C ILE A 2 -38.91 30.61 -15.02
N ASN A 3 -37.89 30.32 -15.82
CA ASN A 3 -37.44 28.98 -16.19
C ASN A 3 -37.02 28.19 -14.94
N LYS A 4 -37.55 26.97 -14.76
CA LYS A 4 -36.91 25.96 -13.92
C LYS A 4 -36.06 25.08 -14.82
N LEU A 5 -34.76 25.42 -14.87
CA LEU A 5 -33.73 24.61 -15.47
C LEU A 5 -33.49 23.40 -14.55
N THR A 6 -33.94 22.22 -14.96
CA THR A 6 -33.59 20.97 -14.29
C THR A 6 -32.14 20.68 -14.65
N LEU A 7 -31.21 21.05 -13.75
CA LEU A 7 -29.81 20.67 -13.85
C LEU A 7 -29.71 19.17 -13.56
N ILE A 8 -29.77 18.35 -14.61
CA ILE A 8 -29.39 16.94 -14.52
C ILE A 8 -27.87 16.92 -14.35
N VAL A 9 -27.44 16.82 -13.10
CA VAL A 9 -26.05 16.49 -12.76
C VAL A 9 -25.86 15.03 -13.20
N PHE A 10 -25.28 14.84 -14.39
CA PHE A 10 -24.70 13.56 -14.76
C PHE A 10 -23.52 13.33 -13.81
N LEU A 11 -23.78 12.64 -12.70
CA LEU A 11 -22.73 12.08 -11.86
C LEU A 11 -22.15 10.88 -12.63
N GLY A 12 -21.40 11.18 -13.70
CA GLY A 12 -20.51 10.22 -14.31
C GLY A 12 -19.52 9.84 -13.23
N MET A 13 -19.63 8.62 -12.71
CA MET A 13 -18.61 8.03 -11.87
C MET A 13 -17.39 7.89 -12.77
N ALA A 14 -16.55 8.93 -12.82
CA ALA A 14 -15.15 8.75 -13.13
C ALA A 14 -14.73 7.56 -12.26
N ILE A 15 -14.12 6.55 -12.89
CA ILE A 15 -13.39 5.52 -12.14
C ILE A 15 -12.72 6.26 -11.01
N ILE A 16 -13.06 5.93 -9.77
CA ILE A 16 -12.54 6.60 -8.59
C ILE A 16 -11.02 6.59 -8.81
N LEU A 17 -10.50 7.74 -9.23
CA LEU A 17 -9.09 8.08 -9.12
C LEU A 17 -8.95 8.17 -7.61
N ASN A 18 -8.81 7.01 -6.96
CA ASN A 18 -8.32 6.95 -5.61
C ASN A 18 -7.10 7.85 -5.66
N SER A 19 -7.10 8.92 -4.84
CA SER A 19 -5.98 9.83 -4.66
C SER A 19 -4.70 9.04 -4.94
N GLN A 20 -4.03 9.39 -6.04
CA GLN A 20 -3.02 8.52 -6.64
C GLN A 20 -2.00 8.23 -5.54
N THR A 21 -1.98 6.97 -5.08
CA THR A 21 -1.07 6.54 -4.04
C THR A 21 0.33 6.72 -4.56
N ASN A 22 1.20 7.38 -3.78
CA ASN A 22 2.61 7.45 -4.12
C ASN A 22 3.14 6.01 -4.17
N THR A 23 3.68 5.60 -5.32
CA THR A 23 4.14 4.23 -5.57
C THR A 23 5.49 4.25 -6.25
N GLU A 24 6.26 3.19 -6.05
CA GLU A 24 7.59 3.03 -6.64
C GLU A 24 7.66 1.73 -7.43
N VAL A 25 8.39 1.75 -8.54
CA VAL A 25 8.70 0.60 -9.38
C VAL A 25 10.08 0.08 -9.00
N TYR A 26 10.15 -1.16 -8.52
CA TYR A 26 11.39 -1.87 -8.25
C TYR A 26 11.68 -2.90 -9.34
N LEU A 27 12.95 -3.02 -9.70
CA LEU A 27 13.51 -4.03 -10.60
C LEU A 27 14.42 -4.97 -9.83
N PHE A 28 14.37 -6.25 -10.18
CA PHE A 28 15.16 -7.33 -9.61
C PHE A 28 15.72 -8.23 -10.72
N ASP A 29 16.84 -8.87 -10.41
CA ASP A 29 17.27 -10.04 -11.15
C ASP A 29 16.43 -11.25 -10.71
N LEU A 30 16.01 -12.06 -11.68
CA LEU A 30 15.26 -13.30 -11.48
C LEU A 30 16.17 -14.47 -11.86
N ASP A 31 16.71 -15.13 -10.84
CA ASP A 31 17.69 -16.20 -11.00
C ASP A 31 17.01 -17.57 -10.94
N TRP A 32 17.45 -18.47 -11.83
CA TRP A 32 17.06 -19.88 -11.86
C TRP A 32 18.28 -20.74 -11.51
N LYS A 33 18.25 -21.41 -10.35
CA LYS A 33 19.34 -22.31 -9.92
C LYS A 33 18.75 -23.63 -9.44
N ASN A 34 19.14 -24.73 -10.08
CA ASN A 34 18.70 -26.10 -9.72
C ASN A 34 17.16 -26.27 -9.63
N GLY A 35 16.39 -25.52 -10.41
CA GLY A 35 14.92 -25.52 -10.35
C GLY A 35 14.32 -24.66 -9.24
N GLU A 36 15.15 -24.01 -8.42
CA GLU A 36 14.74 -22.95 -7.51
C GLU A 36 14.85 -21.58 -8.17
N ILE A 37 13.94 -20.70 -7.79
CA ILE A 37 13.79 -19.36 -8.32
C ILE A 37 14.06 -18.40 -7.17
N SER A 38 14.82 -17.34 -7.43
CA SER A 38 15.13 -16.33 -6.42
C SER A 38 15.19 -14.93 -7.01
N LEU A 39 14.87 -13.93 -6.18
CA LEU A 39 15.01 -12.52 -6.51
C LEU A 39 16.28 -11.95 -5.87
N SER A 40 17.03 -11.17 -6.63
CA SER A 40 18.25 -10.52 -6.15
C SER A 40 18.40 -9.11 -6.75
N ASN A 41 19.39 -8.35 -6.27
CA ASN A 41 19.76 -7.02 -6.77
C ASN A 41 18.59 -6.01 -6.88
N PRO A 42 17.84 -5.76 -5.78
CA PRO A 42 16.74 -4.79 -5.78
C PRO A 42 17.21 -3.41 -6.21
N LYS A 43 16.48 -2.79 -7.13
CA LYS A 43 16.72 -1.41 -7.58
C LYS A 43 15.41 -0.65 -7.76
N ASN A 44 15.23 0.46 -7.05
CA ASN A 44 14.18 1.42 -7.38
C ASN A 44 14.55 2.12 -8.71
N ILE A 45 13.69 1.97 -9.72
CA ILE A 45 13.90 2.54 -11.08
C ILE A 45 13.03 3.76 -11.38
N SER A 46 12.03 4.06 -10.55
CA SER A 46 11.21 5.28 -10.66
C SER A 46 11.83 6.44 -9.90
N ASN A 47 12.06 6.24 -8.59
CA ASN A 47 12.58 7.21 -7.62
C ASN A 47 11.98 8.61 -7.84
N ASN A 48 10.66 8.68 -7.71
CA ASN A 48 9.87 9.82 -8.15
C ASN A 48 8.63 9.99 -7.28
N ASP A 49 8.31 11.24 -6.94
CA ASP A 49 7.08 11.54 -6.22
C ASP A 49 5.88 11.38 -7.15
N GLY A 50 4.95 10.51 -6.78
CA GLY A 50 3.63 10.39 -7.41
C GLY A 50 3.32 8.96 -7.88
N TYR A 51 2.59 8.88 -8.97
CA TYR A 51 2.14 7.60 -9.52
C TYR A 51 3.21 7.01 -10.43
N ASP A 52 3.99 6.06 -9.91
CA ASP A 52 4.85 5.19 -10.71
C ASP A 52 4.31 3.76 -10.72
N ASN A 53 3.83 3.29 -11.87
CA ASN A 53 3.01 2.08 -11.92
C ASN A 53 3.03 1.37 -13.28
N GLN A 54 2.38 0.20 -13.30
CA GLN A 54 2.13 -0.62 -14.49
C GLN A 54 3.39 -0.89 -15.31
N PRO A 55 4.46 -1.43 -14.68
CA PRO A 55 5.66 -1.77 -15.40
C PRO A 55 5.37 -2.85 -16.44
N SER A 56 6.02 -2.72 -17.59
CA SER A 56 6.08 -3.75 -18.62
C SER A 56 7.47 -3.78 -19.24
N PHE A 57 7.83 -4.89 -19.86
CA PHE A 57 9.11 -5.03 -20.53
C PHE A 57 8.91 -4.83 -22.04
N TRP A 58 9.62 -3.84 -22.60
CA TRP A 58 9.66 -3.65 -24.05
C TRP A 58 10.55 -4.73 -24.71
N ASP A 59 11.64 -5.07 -24.02
CA ASP A 59 12.53 -6.20 -24.28
C ASP A 59 13.19 -6.65 -22.96
N ASP A 60 14.23 -7.47 -23.03
CA ASP A 60 14.96 -7.96 -21.85
C ASP A 60 15.79 -6.89 -21.12
N ASP A 61 16.05 -5.76 -21.76
CA ASP A 61 16.93 -4.70 -21.28
C ASP A 61 16.20 -3.37 -21.03
N THR A 62 14.89 -3.31 -21.27
CA THR A 62 14.11 -2.08 -21.29
C THR A 62 12.77 -2.26 -20.58
N VAL A 63 12.55 -1.45 -19.55
CA VAL A 63 11.28 -1.37 -18.80
C VAL A 63 10.53 -0.11 -19.23
N LEU A 64 9.22 -0.24 -19.44
CA LEU A 64 8.28 0.87 -19.59
C LEU A 64 7.41 0.94 -18.34
N PHE A 65 7.03 2.13 -17.91
CA PHE A 65 6.06 2.31 -16.82
C PHE A 65 5.43 3.69 -16.91
N SER A 66 4.24 3.82 -16.34
CA SER A 66 3.57 5.11 -16.13
C SER A 66 4.26 5.83 -14.98
N SER A 67 4.55 7.12 -15.10
CA SER A 67 5.29 7.90 -14.09
C SER A 67 4.77 9.33 -14.03
N THR A 68 4.58 9.87 -12.82
CA THR A 68 4.10 11.25 -12.64
C THR A 68 5.22 12.25 -12.82
N ARG A 69 4.95 13.35 -13.52
CA ARG A 69 5.74 14.59 -13.45
C ARG A 69 4.85 15.80 -13.66
N ALA A 70 5.14 16.89 -12.96
CA ALA A 70 4.41 18.16 -13.12
C ALA A 70 2.87 18.02 -13.04
N GLY A 71 2.37 17.10 -12.20
CA GLY A 71 0.93 16.87 -11.99
C GLY A 71 0.22 16.06 -13.08
N GLN A 72 0.95 15.50 -14.05
CA GLN A 72 0.42 14.58 -15.08
C GLN A 72 1.18 13.26 -15.07
N THR A 73 0.56 12.19 -15.56
CA THR A 73 1.20 10.88 -15.71
C THR A 73 1.55 10.65 -17.17
N ASP A 74 2.83 10.40 -17.43
CA ASP A 74 3.38 10.12 -18.77
C ASP A 74 4.05 8.73 -18.79
N VAL A 75 4.41 8.24 -19.97
CA VAL A 75 5.17 7.00 -20.15
C VAL A 75 6.67 7.26 -20.01
N LYS A 76 7.30 6.53 -19.09
CA LYS A 76 8.74 6.54 -18.83
C LYS A 76 9.37 5.23 -19.28
N GLN A 77 10.56 5.33 -19.85
CA GLN A 77 11.40 4.22 -20.28
C GLN A 77 12.65 4.17 -19.41
N PHE A 78 13.02 2.98 -18.95
CA PHE A 78 14.24 2.72 -18.19
C PHE A 78 15.07 1.64 -18.89
N TYR A 79 16.36 1.93 -19.10
CA TYR A 79 17.32 1.00 -19.70
C TYR A 79 18.15 0.32 -18.62
N ILE A 80 18.07 -1.00 -18.53
CA ILE A 80 18.72 -1.80 -17.48
C ILE A 80 20.25 -1.75 -17.63
N THR A 81 20.75 -2.20 -18.78
CA THR A 81 22.19 -2.40 -19.05
C THR A 81 22.88 -1.14 -19.58
N LYS A 82 22.14 -0.16 -20.09
CA LYS A 82 22.67 1.13 -20.57
C LYS A 82 22.87 2.13 -19.44
N GLY A 83 23.68 1.73 -18.46
CA GLY A 83 24.03 2.55 -17.30
C GLY A 83 22.86 2.89 -16.37
N SER A 84 21.74 2.15 -16.46
CA SER A 84 20.53 2.43 -15.67
C SER A 84 19.97 3.84 -15.88
N THR A 85 19.90 4.25 -17.15
CA THR A 85 19.38 5.56 -17.57
C THR A 85 17.87 5.49 -17.81
N SER A 86 17.18 6.63 -17.67
CA SER A 86 15.76 6.75 -18.02
C SER A 86 15.52 7.88 -19.03
N LYS A 87 14.43 7.76 -19.78
CA LYS A 87 13.94 8.75 -20.74
C LYS A 87 12.41 8.78 -20.69
N TRP A 88 11.82 9.96 -20.82
CA TRP A 88 10.39 10.10 -21.07
C TRP A 88 10.07 9.80 -22.54
N ILE A 89 9.09 8.94 -22.79
CA ILE A 89 8.61 8.65 -24.15
C ILE A 89 7.61 9.71 -24.58
N THR A 90 6.65 10.01 -23.71
CA THR A 90 5.57 10.95 -23.97
C THR A 90 5.77 12.23 -23.16
N ASN A 91 5.06 13.28 -23.58
CA ASN A 91 4.89 14.53 -22.86
C ASN A 91 3.50 15.08 -23.17
N THR A 92 2.51 14.50 -22.50
CA THR A 92 1.11 14.79 -22.76
C THR A 92 0.79 16.17 -22.19
N ALA A 93 0.58 17.16 -23.06
CA ALA A 93 0.16 18.49 -22.60
C ALA A 93 -1.23 18.45 -21.92
N ALA A 94 -2.06 17.48 -22.31
CA ALA A 94 -3.41 17.30 -21.84
C ALA A 94 -3.78 15.81 -21.78
N GLY A 95 -3.78 15.25 -20.57
CA GLY A 95 -4.24 13.89 -20.32
C GLY A 95 -3.33 13.16 -19.34
N SER A 96 -3.57 11.88 -19.13
CA SER A 96 -2.65 11.03 -18.38
C SER A 96 -2.64 9.63 -18.96
N GLU A 97 -1.47 9.02 -18.99
CA GLU A 97 -1.22 7.80 -19.74
C GLU A 97 -0.87 6.64 -18.81
N TYR A 98 -1.41 5.46 -19.14
CA TYR A 98 -1.42 4.30 -18.27
C TYR A 98 -1.17 3.01 -19.04
N SER A 99 -0.68 1.99 -18.34
CA SER A 99 -0.48 0.62 -18.86
C SER A 99 0.32 0.56 -20.17
N PRO A 100 1.52 1.17 -20.27
CA PRO A 100 2.29 1.12 -21.51
C PRO A 100 2.69 -0.31 -21.85
N LEU A 101 2.48 -0.75 -23.09
CA LEU A 101 2.90 -2.05 -23.61
C LEU A 101 3.56 -1.90 -24.98
N ARG A 102 4.57 -2.70 -25.27
CA ARG A 102 5.10 -2.79 -26.64
C ARG A 102 4.06 -3.39 -27.57
N ILE A 103 3.91 -2.81 -28.76
CA ILE A 103 3.10 -3.37 -29.85
C ILE A 103 3.90 -4.47 -30.55
N PRO A 104 3.41 -5.73 -30.64
CA PRO A 104 4.13 -6.81 -31.31
C PRO A 104 4.48 -6.45 -32.75
N GLY A 105 5.69 -6.82 -33.19
CA GLY A 105 6.16 -6.52 -34.55
C GLY A 105 6.54 -5.04 -34.79
N SER A 106 6.33 -4.16 -33.82
CA SER A 106 6.64 -2.73 -33.91
C SER A 106 7.68 -2.31 -32.85
N ASN A 107 8.25 -1.12 -33.06
CA ASN A 107 9.03 -0.41 -32.03
C ASN A 107 8.15 0.50 -31.16
N ASN A 108 6.90 0.70 -31.56
CA ASN A 108 5.96 1.61 -30.90
C ASN A 108 5.39 1.00 -29.63
N VAL A 109 4.82 1.87 -28.81
CA VAL A 109 4.22 1.56 -27.52
C VAL A 109 2.74 1.90 -27.57
N SER A 110 1.87 1.03 -27.07
CA SER A 110 0.49 1.39 -26.82
C SER A 110 0.28 1.74 -25.35
N ALA A 111 -0.50 2.79 -25.09
CA ALA A 111 -0.87 3.19 -23.74
C ALA A 111 -2.30 3.74 -23.71
N ILE A 112 -2.95 3.56 -22.56
CA ILE A 112 -4.31 4.04 -22.32
C ILE A 112 -4.20 5.49 -21.88
N ARG A 113 -4.84 6.39 -22.61
CA ARG A 113 -4.87 7.82 -22.26
C ARG A 113 -6.23 8.17 -21.70
N LEU A 114 -6.24 8.84 -20.54
CA LEU A 114 -7.39 9.57 -20.04
C LEU A 114 -7.43 10.94 -20.73
N ASP A 115 -8.33 11.09 -21.69
CA ASP A 115 -8.55 12.32 -22.44
C ASP A 115 -9.29 13.37 -21.59
N LEU A 116 -9.23 14.64 -22.03
CA LEU A 116 -9.92 15.75 -21.35
C LEU A 116 -11.45 15.63 -21.37
N ASP A 117 -12.02 14.87 -22.30
CA ASP A 117 -13.45 14.55 -22.35
C ASP A 117 -13.84 13.48 -21.30
N GLY A 118 -12.87 12.99 -20.53
CA GLY A 118 -13.03 11.96 -19.51
C GLY A 118 -13.07 10.53 -20.07
N LEU A 119 -12.88 10.34 -21.37
CA LEU A 119 -12.82 9.02 -22.00
C LEU A 119 -11.42 8.43 -21.86
N GLN A 120 -11.37 7.12 -21.62
CA GLN A 120 -10.13 6.36 -21.58
C GLN A 120 -10.04 5.56 -22.86
N ARG A 121 -9.10 5.91 -23.73
CA ARG A 121 -8.93 5.29 -25.04
C ARG A 121 -7.52 4.76 -25.20
N LEU A 122 -7.34 3.81 -26.12
CA LEU A 122 -6.03 3.24 -26.41
C LEU A 122 -5.37 3.99 -27.57
N TYR A 123 -4.12 4.40 -27.35
CA TYR A 123 -3.30 5.08 -28.33
C TYR A 123 -2.04 4.29 -28.61
N GLU A 124 -1.52 4.40 -29.82
CA GLU A 124 -0.16 4.06 -30.20
C GLU A 124 0.71 5.31 -30.10
N TYR A 125 1.96 5.13 -29.68
CA TYR A 125 2.97 6.18 -29.55
C TYR A 125 4.27 5.74 -30.24
N ASP A 126 4.82 6.61 -31.08
CA ASP A 126 6.20 6.45 -31.57
C ASP A 126 7.18 6.65 -30.40
N ILE A 127 8.01 5.65 -30.14
CA ILE A 127 8.90 5.65 -28.96
C ILE A 127 10.01 6.71 -29.02
N LYS A 128 10.31 7.23 -30.22
CA LYS A 128 11.36 8.24 -30.43
C LYS A 128 10.79 9.65 -30.33
N THR A 129 9.69 9.92 -31.01
CA THR A 129 9.09 11.26 -31.14
C THR A 129 8.01 11.54 -30.09
N GLY A 130 7.35 10.51 -29.57
CA GLY A 130 6.19 10.63 -28.68
C GLY A 130 4.89 11.01 -29.41
N GLU A 131 4.90 11.07 -30.75
CA GLU A 131 3.69 11.29 -31.54
C GLU A 131 2.71 10.12 -31.38
N SER A 132 1.42 10.43 -31.32
CA SER A 132 0.39 9.46 -30.96
C SER A 132 -0.74 9.36 -31.98
N GLU A 133 -1.23 8.14 -32.22
CA GLU A 133 -2.41 7.86 -33.03
C GLU A 133 -3.43 7.01 -32.24
N LEU A 134 -4.71 7.24 -32.49
CA LEU A 134 -5.78 6.51 -31.81
C LEU A 134 -5.90 5.10 -32.38
N LEU A 135 -5.81 4.08 -31.51
CA LEU A 135 -6.01 2.67 -31.90
C LEU A 135 -7.45 2.19 -31.73
N SER A 136 -8.19 2.71 -30.74
CA SER A 136 -9.55 2.27 -30.45
C SER A 136 -10.38 3.34 -29.73
N ASP A 137 -11.62 3.50 -30.17
CA ASP A 137 -12.63 4.36 -29.55
C ASP A 137 -13.30 3.74 -28.29
N LEU A 138 -12.98 2.49 -27.96
CA LEU A 138 -13.54 1.80 -26.80
C LEU A 138 -13.03 2.41 -25.48
N LYS A 139 -13.87 2.38 -24.44
CA LYS A 139 -13.51 2.78 -23.09
C LYS A 139 -12.63 1.70 -22.41
N ILE A 140 -11.36 1.63 -22.78
CA ILE A 140 -10.45 0.57 -22.35
C ILE A 140 -9.81 0.94 -21.00
N GLY A 141 -9.85 0.03 -20.04
CA GLY A 141 -9.14 0.17 -18.77
C GLY A 141 -7.79 -0.54 -18.69
N TYR A 142 -7.65 -1.68 -19.38
CA TYR A 142 -6.44 -2.51 -19.44
C TYR A 142 -6.44 -3.30 -20.76
N HIS A 143 -5.26 -3.59 -21.30
CA HIS A 143 -5.10 -4.33 -22.55
C HIS A 143 -3.91 -5.27 -22.52
N VAL A 144 -3.95 -6.29 -23.37
CA VAL A 144 -2.82 -7.16 -23.72
C VAL A 144 -2.92 -7.49 -25.21
N TRP A 145 -1.77 -7.50 -25.89
CA TRP A 145 -1.71 -7.87 -27.29
C TRP A 145 -1.69 -9.39 -27.46
N TYR A 146 -2.66 -9.96 -28.18
CA TYR A 146 -2.62 -11.36 -28.59
C TYR A 146 -1.61 -11.57 -29.72
N ASN A 147 -1.65 -10.72 -30.74
CA ASN A 147 -0.64 -10.61 -31.79
C ASN A 147 -0.53 -9.12 -32.22
N ASP A 148 -0.05 -8.82 -33.42
CA ASP A 148 0.18 -7.46 -33.92
C ASP A 148 -1.11 -6.71 -34.35
N HIS A 149 -2.25 -7.39 -34.47
CA HIS A 149 -3.54 -6.80 -34.87
C HIS A 149 -4.72 -7.15 -33.95
N ILE A 150 -4.60 -8.20 -33.13
CA ILE A 150 -5.64 -8.63 -32.20
C ILE A 150 -5.28 -8.19 -30.78
N LEU A 151 -6.20 -7.42 -30.21
CA LEU A 151 -6.15 -6.93 -28.84
C LEU A 151 -7.16 -7.67 -27.97
N VAL A 152 -6.74 -8.04 -26.75
CA VAL A 152 -7.67 -8.46 -25.69
C VAL A 152 -7.65 -7.38 -24.61
N SER A 153 -8.81 -6.81 -24.30
CA SER A 153 -8.91 -5.66 -23.42
C SER A 153 -10.07 -5.77 -22.44
N THR A 154 -9.99 -5.06 -21.32
CA THR A 154 -11.14 -4.80 -20.48
C THR A 154 -11.80 -3.50 -20.90
N VAL A 155 -13.09 -3.55 -21.24
CA VAL A 155 -13.88 -2.39 -21.66
C VAL A 155 -14.90 -2.06 -20.57
N LEU A 156 -14.96 -0.78 -20.20
CA LEU A 156 -15.92 -0.28 -19.23
C LEU A 156 -17.31 -0.19 -19.88
N ILE A 157 -18.23 -1.02 -19.41
CA ILE A 157 -19.63 -1.06 -19.84
C ILE A 157 -20.50 -0.93 -18.59
N ASP A 158 -21.31 0.13 -18.53
CA ASP A 158 -22.04 0.54 -17.34
C ASP A 158 -21.06 0.72 -16.15
N ASN A 159 -21.19 -0.12 -15.11
CA ASN A 159 -20.37 -0.11 -13.90
C ASN A 159 -19.54 -1.41 -13.74
N ARG A 160 -19.20 -2.09 -14.85
CA ARG A 160 -18.36 -3.29 -14.84
C ARG A 160 -17.36 -3.29 -15.98
N MET A 161 -16.38 -4.17 -15.88
CA MET A 161 -15.37 -4.40 -16.90
C MET A 161 -15.69 -5.70 -17.64
N ASP A 162 -15.91 -5.62 -18.94
CA ASP A 162 -16.12 -6.77 -19.81
C ASP A 162 -14.83 -7.08 -20.57
N LEU A 163 -14.52 -8.36 -20.77
CA LEU A 163 -13.37 -8.80 -21.56
C LEU A 163 -13.76 -8.82 -23.04
N VAL A 164 -13.14 -7.95 -23.83
CA VAL A 164 -13.43 -7.77 -25.24
C VAL A 164 -12.20 -8.10 -26.08
N VAL A 165 -12.41 -8.88 -27.13
CA VAL A 165 -11.42 -9.13 -28.17
C VAL A 165 -11.75 -8.24 -29.35
N SER A 166 -10.76 -7.53 -29.86
CA SER A 166 -10.87 -6.64 -31.01
C SER A 166 -9.77 -6.96 -32.01
N ASP A 167 -10.16 -7.20 -33.26
CA ASP A 167 -9.25 -7.27 -34.40
C ASP A 167 -9.21 -5.89 -35.06
N LEU A 168 -8.05 -5.23 -34.98
CA LEU A 168 -7.84 -3.87 -35.49
C LEU A 168 -7.70 -3.84 -37.02
N SER A 169 -7.48 -5.00 -37.66
CA SER A 169 -7.28 -5.06 -39.12
C SER A 169 -8.59 -4.95 -39.90
N ASP A 170 -9.68 -5.49 -39.36
CA ASP A 170 -11.00 -5.50 -39.98
C ASP A 170 -12.11 -4.89 -39.09
N GLY A 171 -11.78 -4.51 -37.86
CA GLY A 171 -12.71 -3.90 -36.90
C GLY A 171 -13.64 -4.91 -36.21
N ASN A 172 -13.46 -6.21 -36.42
CA ASN A 172 -14.27 -7.23 -35.76
C ASN A 172 -14.04 -7.22 -34.25
N GLN A 173 -15.13 -7.42 -33.50
CA GLN A 173 -15.07 -7.45 -32.04
C GLN A 173 -16.08 -8.42 -31.45
N PHE A 174 -15.73 -9.02 -30.31
CA PHE A 174 -16.68 -9.79 -29.50
C PHE A 174 -16.35 -9.70 -28.01
N THR A 175 -17.39 -9.81 -27.17
CA THR A 175 -17.23 -9.90 -25.71
C THR A 175 -17.05 -11.36 -25.30
N ALA A 176 -15.89 -11.69 -24.74
CA ALA A 176 -15.53 -13.04 -24.30
C ALA A 176 -16.08 -13.37 -22.90
N ASP A 177 -15.97 -12.45 -21.93
CA ASP A 177 -16.45 -12.65 -20.55
C ASP A 177 -16.86 -11.31 -19.92
N ARG A 178 -17.49 -11.34 -18.75
CA ARG A 178 -17.94 -10.16 -17.99
C ARG A 178 -17.37 -10.18 -16.57
N ASN A 179 -17.32 -9.02 -15.92
CA ASN A 179 -16.78 -8.83 -14.56
C ASN A 179 -15.32 -9.26 -14.46
N VAL A 180 -14.48 -8.75 -15.34
CA VAL A 180 -13.06 -9.07 -15.41
C VAL A 180 -12.22 -8.04 -14.66
N GLY A 181 -11.14 -8.51 -14.02
CA GLY A 181 -10.16 -7.67 -13.35
C GLY A 181 -9.13 -7.08 -14.31
N ARG A 182 -8.19 -6.34 -13.74
CA ARG A 182 -7.16 -5.61 -14.50
C ARG A 182 -6.01 -6.47 -15.03
N SER A 183 -5.82 -7.66 -14.45
CA SER A 183 -4.67 -8.52 -14.73
C SER A 183 -4.94 -9.39 -15.96
N LEU A 184 -4.38 -8.99 -17.11
CA LEU A 184 -4.47 -9.71 -18.39
C LEU A 184 -3.06 -10.16 -18.81
N HIS A 185 -2.89 -11.45 -19.14
CA HIS A 185 -1.56 -11.99 -19.48
C HIS A 185 -1.62 -13.02 -20.58
N LYS A 186 -0.63 -13.05 -21.46
CA LYS A 186 -0.34 -14.25 -22.26
C LYS A 186 0.14 -15.37 -21.33
N ILE A 187 -0.41 -16.56 -21.48
CA ILE A 187 0.08 -17.74 -20.75
C ILE A 187 1.34 -18.24 -21.46
N PRO A 188 2.51 -18.29 -20.79
CA PRO A 188 3.76 -18.70 -21.41
C PRO A 188 3.69 -20.05 -22.13
N GLY A 189 4.23 -20.11 -23.34
CA GLY A 189 4.26 -21.33 -24.15
C GLY A 189 2.92 -21.73 -24.79
N THR A 190 1.90 -20.86 -24.79
CA THR A 190 0.58 -21.14 -25.36
C THR A 190 0.00 -19.94 -26.12
N ASP A 191 -1.06 -20.19 -26.90
CA ASP A 191 -1.88 -19.16 -27.55
C ASP A 191 -3.09 -18.73 -26.68
N LEU A 192 -2.97 -18.83 -25.35
CA LEU A 192 -4.04 -18.50 -24.42
C LEU A 192 -3.79 -17.17 -23.71
N ILE A 193 -4.87 -16.44 -23.47
CA ILE A 193 -4.86 -15.25 -22.61
C ILE A 193 -5.48 -15.61 -21.26
N SER A 194 -4.76 -15.38 -20.17
CA SER A 194 -5.29 -15.48 -18.82
C SER A 194 -5.81 -14.15 -18.31
N TYR A 195 -6.82 -14.21 -17.45
CA TYR A 195 -7.39 -13.05 -16.77
C TYR A 195 -8.02 -13.43 -15.43
N ILE A 196 -8.19 -12.45 -14.54
CA ILE A 196 -8.92 -12.62 -13.28
C ILE A 196 -10.42 -12.37 -13.51
N HIS A 197 -11.26 -13.37 -13.23
CA HIS A 197 -12.70 -13.22 -13.19
C HIS A 197 -13.17 -12.88 -11.76
N LYS A 198 -13.88 -11.76 -11.63
CA LYS A 198 -14.26 -11.17 -10.34
C LYS A 198 -15.73 -11.48 -10.03
N SER A 199 -15.94 -12.50 -9.21
CA SER A 199 -17.28 -12.76 -8.68
C SER A 199 -17.76 -11.57 -7.84
N GLN A 200 -18.97 -11.09 -8.15
CA GLN A 200 -19.60 -9.99 -7.41
C GLN A 200 -20.19 -10.42 -6.07
N ARG A 201 -20.31 -11.74 -5.81
CA ARG A 201 -20.82 -12.26 -4.53
C ARG A 201 -19.69 -12.25 -3.50
N GLU A 202 -19.84 -11.54 -2.39
CA GLU A 202 -18.79 -11.33 -1.37
C GLU A 202 -18.08 -12.61 -0.88
N LYS A 203 -18.80 -13.73 -0.77
CA LYS A 203 -18.26 -15.01 -0.28
C LYS A 203 -17.74 -15.94 -1.38
N VAL A 204 -17.77 -15.51 -2.64
CA VAL A 204 -17.25 -16.31 -3.76
C VAL A 204 -15.87 -15.78 -4.10
N ALA A 205 -14.90 -16.69 -4.09
CA ALA A 205 -13.52 -16.41 -4.48
C ALA A 205 -13.44 -15.99 -5.95
N TRP A 206 -12.42 -15.19 -6.27
CA TRP A 206 -12.10 -14.86 -7.66
C TRP A 206 -11.33 -16.02 -8.29
N THR A 207 -11.37 -16.11 -9.62
CA THR A 207 -10.70 -17.19 -10.35
C THR A 207 -9.79 -16.63 -11.42
N ILE A 208 -8.71 -17.35 -11.72
CA ILE A 208 -7.92 -17.15 -12.94
C ILE A 208 -8.56 -18.03 -14.01
N LYS A 209 -8.94 -17.44 -15.15
CA LYS A 209 -9.46 -18.14 -16.32
C LYS A 209 -8.52 -17.97 -17.51
N SER A 210 -8.61 -18.87 -18.48
CA SER A 210 -7.99 -18.75 -19.80
C SER A 210 -9.03 -18.54 -20.88
N LEU A 211 -8.70 -17.74 -21.89
CA LEU A 211 -9.40 -17.55 -23.15
C LEU A 211 -8.52 -18.07 -24.29
N ASN A 212 -9.05 -18.98 -25.09
CA ASN A 212 -8.53 -19.25 -26.43
C ASN A 212 -9.19 -18.27 -27.40
N VAL A 213 -8.41 -17.35 -27.97
CA VAL A 213 -8.94 -16.24 -28.78
C VAL A 213 -9.63 -16.73 -30.05
N THR A 214 -9.09 -17.75 -30.73
CA THR A 214 -9.63 -18.26 -31.99
C THR A 214 -10.91 -19.07 -31.82
N SER A 215 -10.95 -19.97 -30.83
CA SER A 215 -12.11 -20.84 -30.57
C SER A 215 -13.14 -20.23 -29.62
N GLN A 216 -12.81 -19.09 -29.00
CA GLN A 216 -13.59 -18.41 -27.96
C GLN A 216 -13.84 -19.25 -26.70
N LYS A 217 -13.12 -20.36 -26.54
CA LYS A 217 -13.27 -21.25 -25.39
C LYS A 217 -12.72 -20.59 -24.12
N LEU A 218 -13.49 -20.67 -23.05
CA LEU A 218 -13.10 -20.27 -21.71
C LEU A 218 -12.93 -21.49 -20.81
N ASP A 219 -11.84 -21.52 -20.06
CA ASP A 219 -11.60 -22.53 -19.03
C ASP A 219 -11.16 -21.86 -17.72
N THR A 220 -11.48 -22.46 -16.58
CA THR A 220 -10.96 -22.01 -15.28
C THR A 220 -9.64 -22.70 -15.00
N ILE A 221 -8.60 -21.93 -14.72
CA ILE A 221 -7.27 -22.44 -14.35
C ILE A 221 -7.22 -22.72 -12.85
N LEU A 222 -7.60 -21.73 -12.03
CA LEU A 222 -7.41 -21.77 -10.58
C LEU A 222 -8.39 -20.86 -9.84
N THR A 223 -8.76 -21.27 -8.62
CA THR A 223 -9.44 -20.40 -7.65
C THR A 223 -8.41 -19.71 -6.76
N LEU A 224 -8.49 -18.38 -6.66
CA LEU A 224 -7.55 -17.59 -5.87
C LEU A 224 -7.82 -17.75 -4.36
N PRO A 225 -6.77 -17.81 -3.52
CA PRO A 225 -6.91 -17.94 -2.07
C PRO A 225 -7.41 -16.65 -1.41
N SER A 226 -7.23 -15.51 -2.08
CA SER A 226 -7.65 -14.18 -1.64
C SER A 226 -8.04 -13.32 -2.85
N ARG A 227 -8.76 -12.22 -2.59
CA ARG A 227 -9.17 -11.25 -3.63
C ARG A 227 -8.02 -10.32 -3.97
N VAL A 228 -7.10 -10.79 -4.81
CA VAL A 228 -6.04 -9.95 -5.37
C VAL A 228 -6.41 -9.46 -6.77
N GLU A 229 -5.88 -8.30 -7.13
CA GLU A 229 -6.16 -7.66 -8.41
C GLU A 229 -5.08 -7.91 -9.47
N ASP A 230 -3.99 -8.59 -9.11
CA ASP A 230 -2.83 -8.78 -9.97
C ASP A 230 -2.17 -10.15 -9.76
N VAL A 231 -1.63 -10.72 -10.84
CA VAL A 231 -0.78 -11.91 -10.86
C VAL A 231 0.31 -11.73 -11.91
N ALA A 232 1.39 -12.51 -11.84
CA ALA A 232 2.37 -12.61 -12.92
C ALA A 232 2.65 -14.07 -13.26
N TRP A 233 3.03 -14.34 -14.50
CA TRP A 233 3.42 -15.67 -14.96
C TRP A 233 4.93 -15.77 -15.13
N LEU A 234 5.50 -16.87 -14.65
CA LEU A 234 6.86 -17.29 -14.98
C LEU A 234 6.85 -18.19 -16.22
N SER A 235 7.99 -18.27 -16.90
CA SER A 235 8.16 -19.00 -18.15
C SER A 235 7.84 -20.50 -18.06
N ASP A 236 7.92 -21.11 -16.88
CA ASP A 236 7.59 -22.53 -16.64
C ASP A 236 6.11 -22.77 -16.29
N GLY A 237 5.27 -21.75 -16.38
CA GLY A 237 3.84 -21.80 -16.03
C GLY A 237 3.53 -21.56 -14.55
N THR A 238 4.52 -21.21 -13.73
CA THR A 238 4.28 -20.82 -12.33
C THR A 238 3.60 -19.44 -12.26
N ILE A 239 2.55 -19.34 -11.45
CA ILE A 239 1.83 -18.09 -11.17
C ILE A 239 2.37 -17.49 -9.88
N LEU A 240 2.70 -16.20 -9.91
CA LEU A 240 3.06 -15.39 -8.76
C LEU A 240 1.86 -14.55 -8.30
N LEU A 241 1.64 -14.51 -6.99
CA LEU A 241 0.52 -13.86 -6.32
C LEU A 241 1.04 -12.89 -5.26
N PRO A 242 0.72 -11.59 -5.34
CA PRO A 242 1.16 -10.63 -4.33
C PRO A 242 0.28 -10.69 -3.08
N ASP A 243 0.89 -10.54 -1.91
CA ASP A 243 0.25 -10.42 -0.60
C ASP A 243 1.05 -9.44 0.27
N ASN A 244 0.66 -8.16 0.27
CA ASN A 244 1.40 -7.10 0.94
C ASN A 244 2.90 -7.09 0.54
N ASN A 245 3.82 -7.31 1.47
CA ASN A 245 5.27 -7.38 1.25
C ASN A 245 5.78 -8.78 0.88
N ARG A 246 4.88 -9.69 0.49
CA ARG A 246 5.18 -11.09 0.17
C ARG A 246 4.67 -11.44 -1.23
N ILE A 247 5.33 -12.40 -1.84
CA ILE A 247 4.86 -13.08 -3.05
C ILE A 247 4.73 -14.56 -2.73
N ALA A 248 3.57 -15.13 -3.06
CA ALA A 248 3.33 -16.56 -3.09
C ALA A 248 3.43 -17.09 -4.53
N ARG A 249 3.74 -18.38 -4.69
CA ARG A 249 3.81 -19.05 -5.99
C ARG A 249 2.92 -20.29 -6.03
N TYR A 250 2.44 -20.61 -7.24
CA TYR A 250 1.69 -21.82 -7.53
C TYR A 250 1.81 -22.20 -9.00
N ASN A 251 2.24 -23.42 -9.30
CA ASN A 251 2.27 -23.97 -10.64
C ASN A 251 1.06 -24.91 -10.85
N PRO A 252 0.08 -24.54 -11.70
CA PRO A 252 -1.15 -25.34 -11.88
C PRO A 252 -0.94 -26.78 -12.37
N ALA A 253 0.21 -27.09 -12.96
CA ALA A 253 0.53 -28.43 -13.44
C ALA A 253 1.28 -29.29 -12.40
N LYS A 254 1.87 -28.68 -11.37
CA LYS A 254 2.78 -29.37 -10.43
C LYS A 254 2.31 -29.31 -8.97
N ASP A 255 1.69 -28.21 -8.57
CA ASP A 255 1.43 -27.90 -7.16
C ASP A 255 -0.01 -28.22 -6.74
N SER A 256 -0.17 -28.69 -5.50
CA SER A 256 -1.48 -28.88 -4.86
C SER A 256 -1.82 -27.76 -3.86
N THR A 257 -0.84 -26.98 -3.42
CA THR A 257 -0.99 -25.86 -2.47
C THR A 257 -0.09 -24.69 -2.83
N TRP A 258 -0.48 -23.48 -2.43
CA TRP A 258 0.36 -22.29 -2.55
C TRP A 258 1.60 -22.40 -1.66
N GLN A 259 2.72 -21.88 -2.15
CA GLN A 259 3.99 -21.85 -1.43
C GLN A 259 4.53 -20.42 -1.33
N ASP A 260 5.32 -20.16 -0.30
CA ASP A 260 6.12 -18.94 -0.21
C ASP A 260 7.13 -18.87 -1.35
N PHE A 261 7.19 -17.72 -2.03
CA PHE A 261 8.25 -17.43 -2.98
C PHE A 261 9.26 -16.44 -2.40
N HIS A 262 8.79 -15.29 -1.91
CA HIS A 262 9.66 -14.28 -1.33
C HIS A 262 8.92 -13.41 -0.33
N VAL A 263 9.60 -13.01 0.75
CA VAL A 263 9.11 -12.04 1.73
C VAL A 263 10.13 -10.91 1.82
N PHE A 264 9.72 -9.70 1.45
CA PHE A 264 10.59 -8.53 1.44
C PHE A 264 10.63 -7.86 2.81
N ASN A 265 11.71 -7.12 3.08
CA ASN A 265 11.70 -6.13 4.16
C ASN A 265 10.64 -5.04 3.83
N ARG A 266 9.76 -4.74 4.80
CA ARG A 266 8.66 -3.78 4.64
C ARG A 266 9.10 -2.34 4.41
N ASP A 267 10.30 -1.97 4.84
CA ASP A 267 10.86 -0.65 4.55
C ASP A 267 11.26 -0.51 3.07
N GLN A 268 11.60 -1.62 2.40
CA GLN A 268 11.94 -1.64 0.97
C GLN A 268 10.70 -1.87 0.08
N VAL A 269 9.86 -2.84 0.45
CA VAL A 269 8.64 -3.20 -0.28
C VAL A 269 7.52 -3.36 0.75
N PHE A 270 6.62 -2.38 0.82
CA PHE A 270 5.54 -2.36 1.80
C PHE A 270 4.32 -3.14 1.33
N LYS A 271 3.80 -2.81 0.13
CA LYS A 271 2.60 -3.44 -0.42
C LYS A 271 2.66 -3.52 -1.94
N ILE A 272 2.80 -4.74 -2.44
CA ILE A 272 2.90 -5.03 -3.86
C ILE A 272 1.52 -4.90 -4.52
N SER A 273 1.45 -4.13 -5.61
CA SER A 273 0.21 -3.90 -6.34
C SER A 273 0.26 -4.28 -7.82
N ARG A 274 1.45 -4.38 -8.43
CA ARG A 274 1.69 -4.91 -9.77
C ARG A 274 2.96 -5.74 -9.82
N MET A 275 3.00 -6.70 -10.74
CA MET A 275 4.20 -7.47 -11.06
C MET A 275 4.33 -7.68 -12.57
N ALA A 276 5.57 -7.72 -13.06
CA ALA A 276 5.89 -8.03 -14.45
C ALA A 276 7.18 -8.84 -14.53
N VAL A 277 7.28 -9.71 -15.53
CA VAL A 277 8.45 -10.54 -15.82
C VAL A 277 8.87 -10.24 -17.26
N ASN A 278 10.17 -10.15 -17.51
CA ASN A 278 10.66 -9.89 -18.87
C ASN A 278 10.53 -11.12 -19.78
N PRO A 279 10.62 -10.96 -21.10
CA PRO A 279 10.46 -12.06 -22.06
C PRO A 279 11.37 -13.28 -21.80
N SER A 280 12.64 -13.10 -21.45
CA SER A 280 13.55 -14.22 -21.13
C SER A 280 13.39 -14.79 -19.72
N GLY A 281 12.57 -14.19 -18.85
CA GLY A 281 12.36 -14.68 -17.48
C GLY A 281 13.57 -14.52 -16.56
N THR A 282 14.39 -13.49 -16.80
CA THR A 282 15.63 -13.18 -16.07
C THR A 282 15.56 -11.88 -15.27
N ARG A 283 14.46 -11.12 -15.41
CA ARG A 283 14.17 -9.88 -14.71
C ARG A 283 12.74 -9.87 -14.21
N PHE A 284 12.56 -9.24 -13.06
CA PHE A 284 11.27 -9.10 -12.42
C PHE A 284 11.08 -7.64 -11.98
N ALA A 285 9.94 -7.06 -12.30
CA ALA A 285 9.55 -5.74 -11.84
C ALA A 285 8.31 -5.82 -10.96
N LEU A 286 8.24 -5.00 -9.93
CA LEU A 286 7.05 -4.86 -9.09
C LEU A 286 6.75 -3.39 -8.82
N VAL A 287 5.51 -3.12 -8.45
CA VAL A 287 5.08 -1.82 -7.90
C VAL A 287 4.77 -1.98 -6.43
N THR A 288 5.34 -1.11 -5.59
CA THR A 288 5.04 -1.04 -4.15
C THR A 288 4.49 0.33 -3.77
N ASP A 289 3.56 0.36 -2.82
CA ASP A 289 3.23 1.59 -2.09
C ASP A 289 4.47 2.07 -1.31
N VAL A 290 4.63 3.39 -1.17
CA VAL A 290 5.64 3.98 -0.27
C VAL A 290 5.34 3.59 1.18
N SER A 291 6.37 3.23 1.94
CA SER A 291 6.19 2.71 3.30
C SER A 291 5.66 3.80 4.25
N PRO A 292 4.86 3.44 5.29
CA PRO A 292 4.45 4.38 6.32
C PRO A 292 5.63 5.11 6.99
N THR A 293 6.73 4.39 7.21
CA THR A 293 7.98 4.93 7.77
C THR A 293 8.52 6.07 6.91
N GLU A 294 8.60 5.87 5.59
CA GLU A 294 9.12 6.87 4.65
C GLU A 294 8.21 8.10 4.56
N ILE A 295 6.88 7.91 4.59
CA ILE A 295 5.91 9.01 4.59
C ILE A 295 6.07 9.90 5.83
N VAL A 296 6.21 9.30 7.01
CA VAL A 296 6.41 10.06 8.27
C VAL A 296 7.80 10.68 8.31
N GLN A 297 8.83 10.01 7.78
CA GLN A 297 10.16 10.62 7.67
C GLN A 297 10.15 11.85 6.75
N LYS A 298 9.51 11.77 5.58
CA LYS A 298 9.33 12.91 4.67
C LYS A 298 8.63 14.07 5.37
N GLN A 299 7.62 13.78 6.18
CA GLN A 299 6.92 14.79 6.98
C GLN A 299 7.87 15.49 7.97
N VAL A 300 8.71 14.76 8.70
CA VAL A 300 9.67 15.34 9.66
C VAL A 300 10.72 16.17 8.93
N ASP A 301 11.27 15.64 7.84
CA ASP A 301 12.32 16.30 7.06
C ASP A 301 11.83 17.63 6.45
N THR A 302 10.61 17.63 5.91
CA THR A 302 9.99 18.83 5.31
C THR A 302 9.60 19.85 6.37
N PHE A 303 9.10 19.41 7.53
CA PHE A 303 8.89 20.29 8.69
C PHE A 303 10.20 20.99 9.11
N ASN A 304 11.28 20.23 9.25
CA ASN A 304 12.60 20.76 9.66
C ASN A 304 13.20 21.70 8.62
N LYS A 305 12.92 21.49 7.33
CA LYS A 305 13.29 22.40 6.23
C LYS A 305 12.38 23.63 6.14
N ARG A 306 11.31 23.70 6.95
CA ARG A 306 10.22 24.69 6.85
C ARG A 306 9.58 24.71 5.46
N ASP A 307 9.59 23.55 4.80
CA ASP A 307 8.93 23.30 3.52
C ASP A 307 7.47 22.92 3.79
N LEU A 308 6.61 23.94 3.80
CA LEU A 308 5.19 23.76 4.11
C LEU A 308 4.48 22.90 3.05
N ASP A 309 4.80 23.08 1.77
CA ASP A 309 4.17 22.33 0.69
C ASP A 309 4.57 20.85 0.78
N GLY A 310 5.86 20.58 0.98
CA GLY A 310 6.37 19.23 1.23
C GLY A 310 5.72 18.59 2.46
N PHE A 311 5.59 19.33 3.55
CA PHE A 311 4.94 18.86 4.77
C PHE A 311 3.46 18.51 4.54
N LEU A 312 2.69 19.41 3.92
CA LEU A 312 1.26 19.22 3.64
C LEU A 312 1.01 18.10 2.62
N SER A 313 1.96 17.82 1.73
CA SER A 313 1.88 16.73 0.75
C SER A 313 1.76 15.35 1.40
N CYS A 314 2.27 15.18 2.62
CA CYS A 314 2.22 13.91 3.36
C CYS A 314 0.83 13.61 3.95
N TYR A 315 -0.08 14.59 4.00
CA TYR A 315 -1.35 14.47 4.71
C TYR A 315 -2.55 14.33 3.76
N SER A 316 -3.60 13.66 4.26
CA SER A 316 -4.87 13.63 3.54
C SER A 316 -5.63 14.95 3.69
N ASP A 317 -6.54 15.25 2.75
CA ASP A 317 -7.32 16.48 2.77
C ASP A 317 -8.22 16.57 4.02
N ARG A 318 -8.59 15.43 4.59
CA ARG A 318 -9.42 15.29 5.80
C ARG A 318 -8.61 14.85 7.02
N VAL A 319 -7.31 15.13 7.06
CA VAL A 319 -6.44 14.76 8.18
C VAL A 319 -7.05 15.16 9.53
N LEU A 320 -7.04 14.23 10.49
CA LEU A 320 -7.46 14.44 11.87
C LEU A 320 -6.23 14.65 12.77
N ALA A 321 -6.13 15.82 13.40
CA ALA A 321 -5.16 16.09 14.46
C ALA A 321 -5.86 16.02 15.82
N ARG A 322 -5.27 15.30 16.78
CA ARG A 322 -5.84 15.13 18.11
C ARG A 322 -4.78 15.05 19.21
N ARG A 323 -5.20 15.33 20.44
CA ARG A 323 -4.48 14.90 21.65
C ARG A 323 -4.98 13.51 22.01
N PHE A 324 -4.05 12.63 22.33
CA PHE A 324 -4.40 11.29 22.80
C PHE A 324 -5.27 11.37 24.07
N PRO A 325 -6.30 10.52 24.20
CA PRO A 325 -6.66 9.43 23.28
C PRO A 325 -7.48 9.88 22.07
N ASN A 326 -8.39 10.85 22.21
CA ASN A 326 -9.34 11.22 21.17
C ASN A 326 -9.81 12.68 21.17
N ASP A 327 -9.11 13.59 21.85
CA ASP A 327 -9.48 15.01 21.91
C ASP A 327 -9.08 15.73 20.62
N THR A 328 -10.07 16.12 19.81
CA THR A 328 -9.82 16.67 18.46
C THR A 328 -9.27 18.10 18.55
N MET A 329 -8.07 18.30 18.00
CA MET A 329 -7.47 19.63 17.85
C MET A 329 -8.02 20.33 16.62
N TYR A 330 -8.00 19.65 15.47
CA TYR A 330 -8.61 20.13 14.23
C TYR A 330 -8.79 18.99 13.21
N ILE A 331 -9.59 19.27 12.19
CA ILE A 331 -9.83 18.39 11.03
C ILE A 331 -9.61 19.20 9.76
N GLY A 332 -8.90 18.61 8.81
CA GLY A 332 -8.74 19.11 7.46
C GLY A 332 -7.39 19.77 7.21
N LYS A 333 -6.88 19.58 5.98
CA LYS A 333 -5.58 20.10 5.54
C LYS A 333 -5.54 21.63 5.53
N ASP A 334 -6.66 22.31 5.25
CA ASP A 334 -6.73 23.79 5.30
C ASP A 334 -6.45 24.34 6.70
N LYS A 335 -6.99 23.70 7.75
CA LYS A 335 -6.74 24.09 9.15
C LYS A 335 -5.30 23.78 9.55
N MET A 336 -4.76 22.67 9.07
CA MET A 336 -3.34 22.32 9.27
C MET A 336 -2.43 23.39 8.66
N MET A 337 -2.65 23.72 7.38
CA MET A 337 -1.90 24.76 6.66
C MET A 337 -1.90 26.07 7.44
N ALA A 338 -3.07 26.62 7.78
CA ALA A 338 -3.18 27.88 8.51
C ALA A 338 -2.49 27.84 9.90
N SER A 339 -2.48 26.67 10.55
CA SER A 339 -1.79 26.47 11.83
C SER A 339 -0.27 26.49 11.68
N TYR A 340 0.29 25.75 10.72
CA TYR A 340 1.73 25.65 10.50
C TYR A 340 2.32 26.88 9.82
N GLU A 341 1.59 27.56 8.93
CA GLU A 341 1.96 28.90 8.43
C GLU A 341 2.14 29.88 9.59
N ARG A 342 1.16 29.93 10.50
CA ARG A 342 1.23 30.80 11.67
C ARG A 342 2.37 30.39 12.59
N PHE A 343 2.57 29.10 12.82
CA PHE A 343 3.66 28.59 13.65
C PHE A 343 5.03 29.00 13.09
N PHE A 344 5.26 28.79 11.79
CA PHE A 344 6.49 29.22 11.15
C PHE A 344 6.63 30.74 11.13
N ALA A 345 5.57 31.52 10.89
CA ALA A 345 5.67 32.98 10.94
C ALA A 345 6.07 33.51 12.34
N ASN A 346 5.75 32.77 13.41
CA ASN A 346 6.00 33.17 14.79
C ASN A 346 7.22 32.51 15.44
N THR A 347 7.98 31.68 14.71
CA THR A 347 9.17 30.98 15.22
C THR A 347 10.40 31.30 14.38
N LYS A 348 11.53 31.52 15.05
CA LYS A 348 12.81 31.81 14.40
C LYS A 348 13.54 30.52 14.01
N SER A 349 13.59 29.56 14.93
CA SER A 349 14.25 28.27 14.75
C SER A 349 13.40 27.14 15.30
N THR A 350 13.25 26.08 14.51
CA THR A 350 12.49 24.89 14.86
C THR A 350 13.24 23.65 14.43
N ARG A 351 13.28 22.62 15.27
CA ARG A 351 13.78 21.30 14.93
C ARG A 351 12.95 20.24 15.65
N VAL A 352 12.67 19.15 14.95
CA VAL A 352 12.14 17.90 15.49
C VAL A 352 13.18 16.82 15.24
N GLU A 353 13.49 16.05 16.26
CA GLU A 353 14.35 14.87 16.21
C GLU A 353 13.55 13.65 16.66
N VAL A 354 13.50 12.63 15.81
CA VAL A 354 12.88 11.34 16.15
C VAL A 354 13.91 10.52 16.91
N VAL A 355 13.71 10.36 18.21
CA VAL A 355 14.59 9.62 19.13
C VAL A 355 14.39 8.12 18.97
N LYS A 356 13.12 7.70 18.88
CA LYS A 356 12.73 6.31 18.66
C LYS A 356 11.53 6.25 17.73
N ARG A 357 11.43 5.17 16.96
CA ARG A 357 10.31 4.89 16.08
C ARG A 357 9.81 3.45 16.28
N ILE A 358 8.50 3.27 16.32
CA ILE A 358 7.82 1.98 16.25
C ILE A 358 6.95 1.97 14.99
N SER A 359 6.98 0.87 14.24
CA SER A 359 6.19 0.67 13.03
C SER A 359 5.32 -0.57 13.17
N ILE A 360 4.00 -0.40 13.12
CA ILE A 360 3.03 -1.49 13.22
C ILE A 360 1.91 -1.32 12.20
N GLY A 361 1.88 -2.21 11.21
CA GLY A 361 0.90 -2.18 10.13
C GLY A 361 0.91 -0.86 9.36
N ASP A 362 -0.18 -0.09 9.48
CA ASP A 362 -0.38 1.21 8.86
C ASP A 362 -0.10 2.39 9.81
N LYS A 363 0.56 2.13 10.95
CA LYS A 363 0.82 3.13 12.01
C LYS A 363 2.29 3.28 12.27
N ILE A 364 2.67 4.52 12.58
CA ILE A 364 4.00 4.91 13.04
C ILE A 364 3.85 5.63 14.36
N ILE A 365 4.75 5.35 15.29
CA ILE A 365 4.83 6.04 16.58
C ILE A 365 6.24 6.59 16.71
N ASP A 366 6.37 7.90 16.81
CA ASP A 366 7.64 8.58 16.97
C ASP A 366 7.73 9.19 18.37
N GLU A 367 8.80 8.87 19.10
CA GLU A 367 9.24 9.63 20.26
C GLU A 367 10.06 10.81 19.75
N GLU A 368 9.58 12.02 20.00
CA GLU A 368 10.11 13.25 19.40
C GLU A 368 10.67 14.18 20.48
N GLU A 369 11.91 14.62 20.26
CA GLU A 369 12.48 15.79 20.91
C GLU A 369 12.34 17.00 19.97
N THR A 370 11.84 18.10 20.51
CA THR A 370 11.56 19.32 19.75
C THR A 370 12.34 20.48 20.33
N LEU A 371 12.84 21.35 19.46
CA LEU A 371 13.51 22.59 19.84
C LEU A 371 12.85 23.74 19.11
N VAL A 372 12.17 24.62 19.85
CA VAL A 372 11.47 25.78 19.30
C VAL A 372 11.97 27.04 20.00
N ASP A 373 12.67 27.90 19.25
CA ASP A 373 13.28 29.14 19.76
C ASP A 373 14.08 28.93 21.06
N GLY A 374 14.84 27.83 21.13
CA GLY A 374 15.67 27.45 22.28
C GLY A 374 14.91 26.75 23.41
N ARG A 375 13.60 26.50 23.26
CA ARG A 375 12.80 25.73 24.22
C ARG A 375 12.73 24.28 23.78
N GLU A 376 13.15 23.40 24.66
CA GLU A 376 13.05 21.96 24.48
C GLU A 376 11.62 21.48 24.79
N GLY A 377 11.15 20.51 24.02
CA GLY A 377 9.92 19.79 24.24
C GLY A 377 10.11 18.31 23.95
N HIS A 378 9.32 17.47 24.60
CA HIS A 378 9.33 16.03 24.42
C HIS A 378 7.89 15.54 24.27
N GLN A 379 7.63 14.71 23.27
CA GLN A 379 6.30 14.21 22.97
C GLN A 379 6.37 12.86 22.26
N VAL A 380 5.24 12.16 22.20
CA VAL A 380 5.07 11.01 21.30
C VAL A 380 4.00 11.35 20.27
N ALA A 381 4.30 11.15 18.99
CA ALA A 381 3.37 11.35 17.88
C ALA A 381 2.99 10.01 17.26
N LEU A 382 1.69 9.71 17.19
CA LEU A 382 1.14 8.50 16.59
C LEU A 382 0.42 8.86 15.29
N TYR A 383 0.89 8.28 14.19
CA TYR A 383 0.38 8.48 12.84
C TYR A 383 -0.43 7.26 12.38
N THR A 384 -1.48 7.49 11.61
CA THR A 384 -2.18 6.44 10.85
C THR A 384 -2.16 6.82 9.37
N ILE A 385 -1.59 5.95 8.55
CA ILE A 385 -1.38 6.15 7.12
C ILE A 385 -2.40 5.32 6.36
N LYS A 386 -3.09 5.92 5.39
CA LYS A 386 -3.92 5.18 4.42
C LYS A 386 -3.80 5.80 3.05
N ASN A 387 -3.69 4.94 2.04
CA ASN A 387 -3.55 5.34 0.65
C ASN A 387 -2.36 6.30 0.45
N GLY A 388 -1.21 5.97 1.04
CA GLY A 388 0.02 6.77 0.92
C GLY A 388 0.00 8.13 1.64
N LEU A 389 -1.03 8.43 2.45
CA LEU A 389 -1.19 9.71 3.14
C LEU A 389 -1.48 9.52 4.62
N ILE A 390 -0.96 10.42 5.46
CA ILE A 390 -1.27 10.51 6.88
C ILE A 390 -2.73 10.97 7.03
N GLN A 391 -3.58 10.07 7.53
CA GLN A 391 -5.00 10.32 7.79
C GLN A 391 -5.24 10.91 9.17
N SER A 392 -4.41 10.55 10.14
CA SER A 392 -4.49 11.15 11.48
C SER A 392 -3.14 11.20 12.15
N MET A 393 -2.98 12.21 13.01
CA MET A 393 -1.89 12.30 13.98
C MET A 393 -2.46 12.53 15.38
N SER A 394 -1.95 11.79 16.36
CA SER A 394 -2.31 11.89 17.77
C SER A 394 -1.07 12.21 18.60
N PHE A 395 -1.10 13.30 19.35
CA PHE A 395 0.01 13.66 20.23
C PHE A 395 -0.23 13.22 21.67
N ILE A 396 0.80 12.65 22.28
CA ILE A 396 0.91 12.39 23.71
C ILE A 396 1.95 13.35 24.28
N PHE A 397 1.51 14.22 25.19
CA PHE A 397 2.38 15.19 25.86
C PHE A 397 2.63 14.78 27.32
N PRO A 398 3.77 15.16 27.91
CA PRO A 398 4.05 14.94 29.32
C PRO A 398 3.21 15.89 30.18
N ASN A 399 1.95 15.52 30.44
CA ASN A 399 1.01 16.33 31.23
C ASN A 399 1.17 16.15 32.76
N GLN A 400 1.99 15.19 33.19
CA GLN A 400 2.29 14.86 34.58
C GLN A 400 3.79 14.57 34.71
N GLY A 401 4.35 14.76 35.92
CA GLY A 401 5.77 14.49 36.18
C GLY A 401 6.16 13.05 35.81
N ILE A 402 7.45 12.83 35.57
CA ILE A 402 8.03 11.50 35.35
C ILE A 402 7.89 10.73 36.67
N GLY A 403 6.77 10.03 36.84
CA GLY A 403 6.54 9.13 37.96
C GLY A 403 7.29 7.82 37.80
N ASP A 404 7.01 6.87 38.67
CA ASP A 404 7.48 5.48 38.62
C ASP A 404 6.78 4.62 37.55
N ALA A 405 6.16 5.26 36.54
CA ALA A 405 5.34 4.59 35.52
C ALA A 405 6.10 3.49 34.78
N GLU A 406 7.36 3.75 34.41
CA GLU A 406 8.21 2.76 33.75
C GLU A 406 8.45 1.53 34.66
N SER A 407 8.70 1.74 35.95
CA SER A 407 8.95 0.67 36.92
C SER A 407 7.71 -0.20 37.11
N ILE A 408 6.53 0.40 37.25
CA ILE A 408 5.27 -0.34 37.38
C ILE A 408 5.00 -1.20 36.15
N VAL A 409 5.25 -0.69 34.94
CA VAL A 409 5.09 -1.47 33.70
C VAL A 409 6.18 -2.56 33.58
N LYS A 410 7.39 -2.36 34.13
CA LYS A 410 8.39 -3.45 34.23
C LYS A 410 7.91 -4.58 35.16
N GLU A 411 7.36 -4.23 36.31
CA GLU A 411 6.81 -5.22 37.25
C GLU A 411 5.66 -6.02 36.61
N GLN A 412 4.79 -5.32 35.88
CA GLN A 412 3.70 -5.94 35.12
C GLN A 412 4.22 -6.97 34.11
N LEU A 413 5.25 -6.63 33.34
CA LEU A 413 5.85 -7.53 32.35
C LEU A 413 6.50 -8.75 32.99
N VAL A 414 7.20 -8.56 34.13
CA VAL A 414 7.80 -9.67 34.88
C VAL A 414 6.72 -10.64 35.34
N ALA A 415 5.62 -10.15 35.91
CA ALA A 415 4.51 -10.98 36.34
C ALA A 415 3.80 -11.66 35.16
N TYR A 416 3.62 -10.96 34.03
CA TYR A 416 3.05 -11.51 32.80
C TYR A 416 3.86 -12.69 32.27
N ASN A 417 5.18 -12.54 32.16
CA ASN A 417 6.08 -13.60 31.69
C ASN A 417 6.22 -14.75 32.69
N ALA A 418 6.07 -14.48 33.98
CA ALA A 418 5.99 -15.52 35.01
C ALA A 418 4.64 -16.23 35.04
N ARG A 419 3.63 -15.72 34.31
CA ARG A 419 2.22 -16.15 34.38
C ARG A 419 1.65 -16.08 35.80
N ASP A 420 2.15 -15.14 36.61
CA ASP A 420 1.71 -14.92 37.98
C ASP A 420 0.52 -13.95 37.96
N ILE A 421 -0.70 -14.50 38.01
CA ILE A 421 -1.93 -13.70 37.91
C ILE A 421 -2.11 -12.74 39.09
N ASP A 422 -1.62 -13.09 40.29
CA ASP A 422 -1.75 -12.24 41.48
C ASP A 422 -0.79 -11.05 41.38
N ALA A 423 0.48 -11.30 41.13
CA ALA A 423 1.47 -10.24 40.92
C ALA A 423 1.10 -9.36 39.71
N PHE A 424 0.54 -9.96 38.65
CA PHE A 424 0.11 -9.23 37.46
C PHE A 424 -1.03 -8.27 37.80
N MET A 425 -2.08 -8.77 38.46
CA MET A 425 -3.23 -7.96 38.88
C MET A 425 -2.83 -6.88 39.88
N ASP A 426 -1.84 -7.11 40.74
CA ASP A 426 -1.36 -6.12 41.68
C ASP A 426 -0.81 -4.86 41.01
N THR A 427 -0.38 -4.91 39.75
CA THR A 427 0.08 -3.72 39.02
C THR A 427 -1.04 -2.82 38.49
N TYR A 428 -2.30 -3.30 38.48
CA TYR A 428 -3.46 -2.61 37.91
C TYR A 428 -4.37 -1.99 38.98
N SER A 429 -5.04 -0.90 38.62
CA SER A 429 -6.07 -0.28 39.45
C SER A 429 -7.34 -1.15 39.49
N GLU A 430 -8.18 -0.95 40.51
CA GLU A 430 -9.44 -1.69 40.65
C GLU A 430 -10.41 -1.43 39.48
N ASP A 431 -10.35 -0.22 38.92
CA ASP A 431 -11.19 0.28 37.83
C ASP A 431 -10.50 0.28 36.45
N ILE A 432 -9.44 -0.53 36.28
CA ILE A 432 -8.65 -0.64 35.04
C ILE A 432 -9.53 -0.70 33.79
N LYS A 433 -9.16 0.07 32.77
CA LYS A 433 -9.85 0.11 31.47
C LYS A 433 -8.93 -0.29 30.32
N LEU A 434 -9.38 -1.25 29.53
CA LEU A 434 -8.69 -1.69 28.31
C LEU A 434 -9.37 -1.09 27.10
N TYR A 435 -8.60 -0.50 26.19
CA TYR A 435 -9.08 0.14 24.98
C TYR A 435 -8.38 -0.40 23.74
N ASN A 436 -9.10 -0.41 22.62
CA ASN A 436 -8.48 -0.38 21.30
C ASN A 436 -8.37 1.07 20.84
N PHE A 437 -7.20 1.46 20.33
CA PHE A 437 -6.98 2.78 19.79
C PHE A 437 -8.01 3.10 18.68
N PRO A 438 -8.64 4.29 18.66
CA PRO A 438 -8.30 5.44 19.49
C PRO A 438 -8.96 5.51 20.87
N ASN A 439 -10.15 4.95 21.08
CA ASN A 439 -10.85 5.03 22.37
C ASN A 439 -12.03 4.04 22.48
N THR A 440 -11.90 2.86 21.85
CA THR A 440 -12.96 1.85 21.91
C THR A 440 -12.77 0.99 23.15
N LEU A 441 -13.64 1.10 24.15
CA LEU A 441 -13.57 0.31 25.38
C LEU A 441 -13.77 -1.17 25.07
N VAL A 442 -12.83 -2.00 25.54
CA VAL A 442 -12.83 -3.47 25.39
C VAL A 442 -13.28 -4.14 26.67
N SER A 443 -12.72 -3.72 27.80
CA SER A 443 -13.04 -4.26 29.12
C SER A 443 -12.81 -3.21 30.21
N GLU A 444 -13.50 -3.37 31.34
CA GLU A 444 -13.40 -2.51 32.51
C GLU A 444 -13.51 -3.35 33.79
N GLY A 445 -12.63 -3.06 34.75
CA GLY A 445 -12.60 -3.66 36.07
C GLY A 445 -11.62 -4.82 36.21
N LYS A 446 -10.95 -4.86 37.36
CA LYS A 446 -9.89 -5.83 37.67
C LYS A 446 -10.38 -7.28 37.74
N GLU A 447 -11.61 -7.51 38.23
CA GLU A 447 -12.21 -8.86 38.28
C GLU A 447 -12.33 -9.49 36.89
N LYS A 448 -12.88 -8.76 35.91
CA LYS A 448 -13.02 -9.24 34.53
C LYS A 448 -11.67 -9.47 33.87
N MET A 449 -10.70 -8.60 34.15
CA MET A 449 -9.34 -8.75 33.64
C MET A 449 -8.64 -9.98 34.25
N ARG A 450 -8.85 -10.24 35.54
CA ARG A 450 -8.32 -11.42 36.23
C ARG A 450 -8.88 -12.71 35.63
N GLU A 451 -10.18 -12.76 35.37
CA GLU A 451 -10.82 -13.94 34.75
C GLU A 451 -10.24 -14.22 33.35
N SER A 452 -10.12 -13.18 32.51
CA SER A 452 -9.62 -13.34 31.14
C SER A 452 -8.14 -13.68 31.07
N TYR A 453 -7.29 -12.97 31.81
CA TYR A 453 -5.84 -13.24 31.83
C TYR A 453 -5.48 -14.52 32.58
N GLY A 454 -6.23 -14.88 33.64
CA GLY A 454 -6.04 -16.16 34.34
C GLY A 454 -6.25 -17.34 33.41
N SER A 455 -7.38 -17.35 32.69
CA SER A 455 -7.64 -18.37 31.67
C SER A 455 -6.59 -18.35 30.55
N PHE A 456 -6.14 -17.18 30.11
CA PHE A 456 -5.10 -17.06 29.08
C PHE A 456 -3.75 -17.64 29.53
N PHE A 457 -3.32 -17.37 30.78
CA PHE A 457 -2.08 -17.88 31.36
C PHE A 457 -2.10 -19.40 31.54
N ASP A 458 -3.23 -19.95 31.98
CA ASP A 458 -3.40 -21.41 32.13
C ASP A 458 -3.31 -22.14 30.78
N ASN A 459 -3.78 -21.50 29.69
CA ASN A 459 -3.86 -22.09 28.36
C ASN A 459 -2.67 -21.75 27.44
N THR A 460 -1.66 -21.01 27.92
CA THR A 460 -0.51 -20.59 27.11
C THR A 460 0.81 -20.93 27.82
N PRO A 461 1.24 -22.21 27.79
CA PRO A 461 2.39 -22.68 28.56
C PRO A 461 3.74 -22.07 28.14
N ASP A 462 3.82 -21.62 26.89
CA ASP A 462 5.00 -21.01 26.28
C ASP A 462 4.93 -19.48 26.24
N LEU A 463 4.01 -18.87 26.99
CA LEU A 463 3.81 -17.43 26.99
C LEU A 463 5.11 -16.70 27.31
N ASN A 464 5.52 -15.84 26.39
CA ASN A 464 6.66 -14.96 26.58
C ASN A 464 6.48 -13.68 25.77
N CYS A 465 6.52 -12.54 26.44
CA CYS A 465 6.55 -11.21 25.86
C CYS A 465 7.96 -10.63 25.96
N GLU A 466 8.50 -10.23 24.80
CA GLU A 466 9.74 -9.48 24.67
C GLU A 466 9.43 -8.05 24.22
N ILE A 467 9.99 -7.06 24.92
CA ILE A 467 9.84 -5.64 24.54
C ILE A 467 10.94 -5.28 23.55
N LYS A 468 10.55 -4.96 22.32
CA LYS A 468 11.46 -4.54 21.25
C LYS A 468 11.83 -3.07 21.35
N ASN A 469 10.89 -2.24 21.81
CA ASN A 469 11.08 -0.82 22.01
C ASN A 469 10.20 -0.32 23.15
N ARG A 470 10.69 0.67 23.90
CA ARG A 470 9.96 1.34 24.98
C ARG A 470 10.15 2.85 24.92
N MET A 471 9.05 3.57 24.93
CA MET A 471 9.00 5.04 25.04
C MET A 471 8.29 5.43 26.34
N VAL A 472 8.78 6.47 27.02
CA VAL A 472 8.21 6.93 28.30
C VAL A 472 7.94 8.42 28.21
N VAL A 473 6.67 8.83 28.36
CA VAL A 473 6.25 10.23 28.28
C VAL A 473 5.29 10.57 29.43
N GLY A 474 5.81 11.28 30.44
CA GLY A 474 5.07 11.58 31.66
C GLY A 474 4.63 10.32 32.40
N ASN A 475 3.31 10.15 32.57
CA ASN A 475 2.70 8.98 33.22
C ASN A 475 2.37 7.84 32.25
N LYS A 476 2.85 7.89 31.00
CA LYS A 476 2.55 6.91 29.96
C LYS A 476 3.80 6.17 29.51
N VAL A 477 3.64 4.87 29.29
CA VAL A 477 4.67 3.97 28.75
C VAL A 477 4.11 3.32 27.49
N ILE A 478 4.88 3.34 26.41
CA ILE A 478 4.51 2.74 25.13
C ILE A 478 5.50 1.62 24.85
N ASP A 479 5.00 0.39 24.77
CA ASP A 479 5.80 -0.80 24.52
C ASP A 479 5.47 -1.41 23.17
N GLU A 480 6.50 -1.68 22.37
CA GLU A 480 6.43 -2.59 21.23
C GLU A 480 6.66 -4.02 21.71
N GLU A 481 5.57 -4.78 21.79
CA GLU A 481 5.53 -6.12 22.36
C GLU A 481 5.65 -7.18 21.26
N TYR A 482 6.52 -8.15 21.47
CA TYR A 482 6.63 -9.38 20.68
C TYR A 482 6.29 -10.57 21.57
N VAL A 483 5.08 -11.11 21.41
CA VAL A 483 4.50 -12.12 22.29
C VAL A 483 4.46 -13.48 21.58
N THR A 484 5.01 -14.52 22.21
CA THR A 484 4.85 -15.90 21.77
C THR A 484 3.65 -16.52 22.46
N ILE A 485 2.69 -17.03 21.68
CA ILE A 485 1.46 -17.66 22.16
C ILE A 485 1.28 -18.98 21.42
N ASN A 486 1.47 -20.11 22.11
CA ASN A 486 1.28 -21.46 21.57
C ASN A 486 2.03 -21.67 20.22
N GLY A 487 3.30 -21.27 20.18
CA GLY A 487 4.18 -21.35 19.02
C GLY A 487 3.94 -20.27 17.96
N THR A 488 2.96 -19.38 18.15
CA THR A 488 2.63 -18.30 17.22
C THR A 488 3.14 -16.96 17.77
N PRO A 489 4.08 -16.29 17.09
CA PRO A 489 4.48 -14.95 17.47
C PRO A 489 3.42 -13.92 17.05
N VAL A 490 3.18 -12.93 17.91
CA VAL A 490 2.26 -11.82 17.71
C VAL A 490 2.99 -10.52 18.07
N SER A 491 2.87 -9.50 17.22
CA SER A 491 3.37 -8.15 17.52
C SER A 491 2.22 -7.23 17.85
N ALA A 492 2.37 -6.42 18.89
CA ALA A 492 1.41 -5.42 19.31
C ALA A 492 2.12 -4.18 19.86
N VAL A 493 1.39 -3.07 19.95
CA VAL A 493 1.84 -1.94 20.76
C VAL A 493 0.83 -1.67 21.87
N ALA A 494 1.32 -1.57 23.10
CA ALA A 494 0.51 -1.24 24.27
C ALA A 494 0.92 0.13 24.82
N ILE A 495 -0.07 1.02 25.02
CA ILE A 495 0.10 2.30 25.71
C ILE A 495 -0.51 2.16 27.10
N TYR A 496 0.34 2.11 28.11
CA TYR A 496 -0.04 2.08 29.53
C TYR A 496 -0.17 3.51 30.05
N GLU A 497 -1.25 3.80 30.77
CA GLU A 497 -1.42 5.02 31.54
C GLU A 497 -1.45 4.69 33.03
N VAL A 498 -0.48 5.25 33.76
CA VAL A 498 -0.31 5.02 35.19
C VAL A 498 -0.91 6.18 35.98
N GLU A 499 -1.74 5.86 36.96
CA GLU A 499 -2.36 6.82 37.88
C GLU A 499 -2.27 6.26 39.30
N ASN A 500 -1.85 7.08 40.27
CA ASN A 500 -1.74 6.68 41.68
C ASN A 500 -0.93 5.38 41.92
N GLY A 501 0.18 5.19 41.18
CA GLY A 501 1.06 4.03 41.33
C GLY A 501 0.50 2.72 40.79
N LYS A 502 -0.56 2.76 39.97
CA LYS A 502 -1.15 1.60 39.29
C LYS A 502 -1.44 1.91 37.83
N ILE A 503 -1.42 0.88 36.98
CA ILE A 503 -1.89 0.99 35.60
C ILE A 503 -3.42 1.13 35.63
N ALA A 504 -3.92 2.28 35.18
CA ALA A 504 -5.35 2.62 35.18
C ALA A 504 -5.98 2.45 33.79
N LYS A 505 -5.20 2.62 32.72
CA LYS A 505 -5.65 2.35 31.36
C LYS A 505 -4.58 1.64 30.54
N VAL A 506 -5.01 0.77 29.63
CA VAL A 506 -4.16 0.22 28.55
C VAL A 506 -4.86 0.46 27.23
N THR A 507 -4.15 1.00 26.24
CA THR A 507 -4.66 1.16 24.89
C THR A 507 -3.81 0.35 23.91
N PHE A 508 -4.42 -0.59 23.22
CA PHE A 508 -3.75 -1.44 22.23
C PHE A 508 -3.82 -0.84 20.82
N LEU A 509 -2.71 -0.94 20.09
CA LEU A 509 -2.62 -0.74 18.65
C LEU A 509 -2.24 -2.08 18.01
N GLN A 510 -2.96 -2.43 16.94
CA GLN A 510 -2.78 -3.64 16.15
C GLN A 510 -2.68 -3.29 14.67
#